data_AF-A0A433WEU0-F1
#
_entry.id   AF-A0A433WEU0-F1
#
_cell.length_a   1.000
_cell.length_b   1.000
_cell.length_c   1.000
_cell.angle_alpha   90.00
_cell.angle_beta   90.00
_cell.angle_gamma   90.00
#
_symmetry.space_group_name_H-M   'P 1'
#
loop_
_entity.id
_entity.type
_entity.pdbx_description
1 polymer ?
#
loop_
_entity_poly.entity_id
_entity_poly.type
_entity_poly.pdbx_seq_one_letter_code
_entity_poly.pdbx_strand_id
1 'polypeptide(L)'
;MRNLILILLVFLCSNVYSQSRSAALDTLETRYQQCLSRSSNSYGCALTYYKQLDSLLYSTLQHLYSHIDLTRQHKLEADQITWEEKKDVYFKKIDERVEKLHKSTMNGLDDDMISTDNKAAYLKDRVNALLDITI
;
A
#
# COMPACT_ATOMS: atom_id res chain seq x y z
N MET A 1 -40.14 17.54 -17.25
CA MET A 1 -38.66 17.57 -17.17
C MET A 1 -38.10 17.68 -15.74
N ARG A 2 -38.92 17.85 -14.70
CA ARG A 2 -38.45 17.91 -13.30
C ARG A 2 -37.96 16.57 -12.75
N ASN A 3 -38.50 15.46 -13.24
CA ASN A 3 -38.16 14.10 -12.77
C ASN A 3 -36.87 13.53 -13.40
N LEU A 4 -36.35 14.15 -14.47
CA LEU A 4 -35.11 13.73 -15.14
C LEU A 4 -33.85 14.18 -14.38
N ILE A 5 -33.95 15.27 -13.62
CA ILE A 5 -32.85 15.83 -12.81
C ILE A 5 -32.56 14.91 -11.60
N LEU A 6 -33.57 14.25 -11.06
CA LEU A 6 -33.43 13.32 -9.93
C LEU A 6 -32.71 12.02 -10.31
N ILE A 7 -32.84 11.56 -11.57
CA ILE A 7 -32.17 10.33 -12.04
C ILE A 7 -30.68 10.56 -12.29
N LEU A 8 -30.30 11.79 -12.68
CA LEU A 8 -28.89 12.14 -12.92
C LEU A 8 -28.06 12.26 -11.63
N LEU A 9 -28.70 12.62 -10.51
CA LEU A 9 -28.06 12.75 -9.20
C LEU A 9 -27.70 11.41 -8.54
N VAL A 10 -28.38 10.32 -8.90
CA VAL A 10 -28.12 8.99 -8.32
C VAL A 10 -26.86 8.34 -8.90
N PHE A 11 -26.46 8.68 -10.12
CA PHE A 11 -25.28 8.10 -10.79
C PHE A 11 -23.94 8.74 -10.39
N LEU A 12 -23.93 9.85 -9.65
CA LEU A 12 -22.70 10.57 -9.30
C LEU A 12 -22.06 10.10 -7.98
N CYS A 13 -22.77 9.31 -7.16
CA CYS A 13 -22.28 8.91 -5.84
C CYS A 13 -21.31 7.72 -5.85
N SER A 14 -21.20 6.97 -6.95
CA SER A 14 -20.41 5.73 -6.99
C SER A 14 -18.89 5.95 -7.19
N ASN A 15 -18.48 7.13 -7.69
CA ASN A 15 -17.08 7.37 -8.09
C ASN A 15 -16.22 8.09 -7.04
N VAL A 16 -16.84 8.62 -5.98
CA VAL A 16 -16.14 9.42 -4.96
C VAL A 16 -15.19 8.57 -4.10
N TYR A 17 -15.46 7.27 -3.97
CA TYR A 17 -14.76 6.40 -3.03
C TYR A 17 -13.41 5.89 -3.52
N SER A 18 -13.31 5.41 -4.78
CA SER A 18 -12.03 5.06 -5.41
C SER A 18 -11.08 6.27 -5.46
N GLN A 19 -11.64 7.47 -5.66
CA GLN A 19 -10.90 8.74 -5.63
C GLN A 19 -10.32 9.09 -4.25
N SER A 20 -10.99 8.72 -3.16
CA SER A 20 -10.54 9.05 -1.79
C SER A 20 -9.32 8.24 -1.34
N ARG A 21 -9.20 6.98 -1.80
CA ARG A 21 -8.13 6.06 -1.38
C ARG A 21 -6.88 6.17 -2.25
N SER A 22 -7.05 6.41 -3.55
CA SER A 22 -5.95 6.89 -4.41
C SER A 22 -5.34 8.17 -3.83
N ALA A 23 -6.17 9.13 -3.42
CA ALA A 23 -5.71 10.33 -2.73
C ALA A 23 -4.99 10.05 -1.39
N ALA A 24 -5.35 8.98 -0.66
CA ALA A 24 -4.65 8.58 0.56
C ALA A 24 -3.24 8.05 0.26
N LEU A 25 -3.09 7.23 -0.78
CA LEU A 25 -1.78 6.75 -1.23
C LEU A 25 -0.90 7.91 -1.73
N ASP A 26 -1.45 8.80 -2.57
CA ASP A 26 -0.75 9.99 -3.08
C ASP A 26 -0.27 10.90 -1.93
N THR A 27 -1.10 11.04 -0.89
CA THR A 27 -0.76 11.80 0.31
C THR A 27 0.40 11.16 1.08
N LEU A 28 0.42 9.83 1.23
CA LEU A 28 1.53 9.12 1.86
C LEU A 28 2.83 9.33 1.08
N GLU A 29 2.78 9.22 -0.25
CA GLU A 29 3.94 9.42 -1.11
C GLU A 29 4.47 10.85 -1.04
N THR A 30 3.58 11.84 -1.09
CA THR A 30 3.95 13.25 -0.95
C THR A 30 4.62 13.51 0.40
N ARG A 31 4.06 12.97 1.49
CA ARG A 31 4.66 13.10 2.83
C ARG A 31 6.01 12.41 2.94
N TYR A 32 6.16 11.26 2.29
CA TYR A 32 7.42 10.54 2.25
C TYR A 32 8.51 11.37 1.55
N GLN A 33 8.22 11.89 0.36
CA GLN A 33 9.15 12.76 -0.38
C GLN A 33 9.49 14.03 0.40
N GLN A 34 8.49 14.64 1.06
CA GLN A 34 8.74 15.79 1.93
C GLN A 34 9.65 15.44 3.11
N CYS A 35 9.48 14.26 3.72
CA CYS A 35 10.34 13.78 4.79
C CYS A 35 11.79 13.64 4.31
N LEU A 36 12.00 12.94 3.19
CA LEU A 36 13.32 12.76 2.57
C LEU A 36 13.99 14.10 2.24
N SER A 37 13.23 15.08 1.74
CA SER A 37 13.78 16.39 1.37
C SER A 37 14.23 17.26 2.55
N ARG A 38 13.72 17.01 3.76
CA ARG A 38 13.92 17.88 4.94
C ARG A 38 14.79 17.24 6.02
N SER A 39 14.94 15.92 6.01
CA SER A 39 15.49 15.14 7.11
C SER A 39 16.84 14.55 6.75
N SER A 40 17.78 14.55 7.70
CA SER A 40 18.98 13.71 7.63
C SER A 40 18.71 12.27 8.09
N ASN A 41 17.51 11.97 8.58
CA ASN A 41 17.08 10.65 9.02
C ASN A 41 16.23 9.95 7.94
N SER A 42 16.85 9.61 6.82
CA SER A 42 16.18 8.99 5.68
C SER A 42 15.62 7.60 6.01
N TYR A 43 16.35 6.81 6.82
CA TYR A 43 15.84 5.53 7.31
C TYR A 43 14.55 5.68 8.12
N GLY A 44 14.49 6.68 9.01
CA GLY A 44 13.27 6.98 9.75
C GLY A 44 12.09 7.33 8.83
N CYS A 45 12.34 8.11 7.77
CA CYS A 45 11.32 8.42 6.77
C CYS A 45 10.81 7.14 6.07
N ALA A 46 11.72 6.28 5.61
CA ALA A 46 11.39 5.02 4.94
C ALA A 46 10.58 4.09 5.87
N LEU A 47 10.99 3.96 7.13
CA LEU A 47 10.30 3.13 8.13
C LEU A 47 8.88 3.62 8.42
N THR A 48 8.70 4.94 8.56
CA THR A 48 7.36 5.52 8.74
C THR A 48 6.49 5.28 7.52
N TYR A 49 7.01 5.51 6.31
CA TYR A 49 6.28 5.28 5.07
C TYR A 49 5.85 3.82 4.90
N TYR A 50 6.78 2.88 5.13
CA TYR A 50 6.49 1.44 5.14
C TYR A 50 5.33 1.07 6.07
N LYS A 51 5.35 1.54 7.34
CA LYS A 51 4.29 1.26 8.32
C LYS A 51 2.94 1.86 7.92
N GLN A 52 2.96 3.05 7.32
CA GLN A 52 1.75 3.71 6.85
C GLN A 52 1.14 2.98 5.64
N LEU A 53 1.97 2.48 4.72
CA LEU A 53 1.51 1.63 3.62
C LEU A 53 0.91 0.32 4.11
N ASP A 54 1.54 -0.34 5.07
CA ASP A 54 1.02 -1.57 5.68
C ASP A 54 -0.37 -1.36 6.31
N SER A 55 -0.52 -0.25 7.05
CA SER A 55 -1.82 0.15 7.62
C SER A 55 -2.85 0.46 6.54
N LEU A 56 -2.45 1.13 5.45
CA LEU A 56 -3.33 1.43 4.31
C LEU A 56 -3.78 0.15 3.62
N LEU A 57 -2.86 -0.79 3.37
CA LEU A 57 -3.14 -2.11 2.80
C LEU A 57 -4.19 -2.86 3.62
N TYR A 58 -3.98 -2.97 4.93
CA TYR A 58 -4.93 -3.59 5.83
C TYR A 58 -6.31 -2.93 5.75
N SER A 59 -6.38 -1.60 5.86
CA SER A 59 -7.66 -0.88 5.82
C SER A 59 -8.38 -0.99 4.47
N THR A 60 -7.62 -1.11 3.37
CA THR A 60 -8.16 -1.29 2.02
C THR A 60 -8.77 -2.68 1.85
N LEU A 61 -8.10 -3.72 2.36
CA LEU A 61 -8.63 -5.09 2.37
C LEU A 61 -9.91 -5.20 3.19
N GLN A 62 -9.93 -4.66 4.41
CA GLN A 62 -11.14 -4.68 5.26
C GLN A 62 -12.33 -3.98 4.60
N HIS A 63 -12.05 -2.89 3.88
CA HIS A 63 -13.08 -2.20 3.10
C HIS A 63 -13.61 -3.09 1.95
N LEU A 64 -12.72 -3.68 1.15
CA LEU A 64 -13.12 -4.56 0.05
C LEU A 64 -13.95 -5.75 0.56
N TYR A 65 -13.50 -6.43 1.61
CA TYR A 65 -14.21 -7.57 2.20
C TYR A 65 -15.62 -7.23 2.71
N SER A 66 -15.86 -5.98 3.08
CA SER A 66 -17.19 -5.55 3.56
C SER A 66 -18.11 -5.02 2.45
N HIS A 67 -17.62 -4.86 1.21
CA HIS A 67 -18.36 -4.17 0.15
C HIS A 67 -18.52 -4.97 -1.15
N ILE A 68 -17.82 -6.10 -1.33
CA ILE A 68 -17.99 -6.98 -2.49
C ILE A 68 -18.84 -8.21 -2.14
N ASP A 69 -19.40 -8.88 -3.14
CA ASP A 69 -20.18 -10.11 -2.92
C ASP A 69 -19.32 -11.27 -2.41
N LEU A 70 -19.96 -12.26 -1.80
CA LEU A 70 -19.30 -13.41 -1.14
C LEU A 70 -18.39 -14.21 -2.08
N THR A 71 -18.73 -14.32 -3.36
CA THR A 71 -17.91 -15.08 -4.33
C THR A 71 -16.62 -14.33 -4.62
N ARG A 72 -16.72 -13.01 -4.84
CA ARG A 72 -15.55 -12.14 -5.03
C ARG A 72 -14.72 -12.04 -3.75
N GLN A 73 -15.36 -12.03 -2.59
CA GLN A 73 -14.70 -12.05 -1.29
C GLN A 73 -13.81 -13.29 -1.12
N HIS A 74 -14.36 -14.50 -1.29
CA HIS A 74 -13.58 -15.73 -1.17
C HIS A 74 -12.43 -15.80 -2.17
N LYS A 75 -12.64 -15.29 -3.39
CA LYS A 75 -11.55 -15.17 -4.37
C LYS A 75 -10.45 -14.24 -3.87
N LEU A 76 -10.81 -13.05 -3.37
CA LEU A 76 -9.85 -12.08 -2.85
C LEU A 76 -9.09 -12.62 -1.62
N GLU A 77 -9.76 -13.36 -0.74
CA GLU A 77 -9.13 -14.00 0.42
C GLU A 77 -8.07 -15.02 -0.01
N ALA A 78 -8.40 -15.92 -0.94
CA ALA A 78 -7.44 -16.89 -1.47
C ALA A 78 -6.24 -16.23 -2.18
N ASP A 79 -6.51 -15.17 -2.94
CA ASP A 79 -5.49 -14.40 -3.63
C ASP A 79 -4.59 -13.65 -2.64
N GLN A 80 -5.16 -13.11 -1.55
CA GLN A 80 -4.42 -12.44 -0.49
C GLN A 80 -3.52 -13.41 0.28
N ILE A 81 -4.00 -14.61 0.63
CA ILE A 81 -3.17 -15.65 1.26
C ILE A 81 -1.95 -15.96 0.39
N THR A 82 -2.18 -16.20 -0.90
CA THR A 82 -1.09 -16.47 -1.86
C THR A 82 -0.11 -15.29 -1.96
N TRP A 83 -0.60 -14.06 -1.89
CA TRP A 83 0.24 -12.87 -1.91
C TRP A 83 1.07 -12.70 -0.63
N GLU A 84 0.50 -13.01 0.54
CA GLU A 84 1.20 -12.98 1.84
C GLU A 84 2.37 -13.98 1.85
N GLU A 85 2.17 -15.20 1.36
CA GLU A 85 3.25 -16.19 1.24
C GLU A 85 4.40 -15.68 0.36
N LYS A 86 4.08 -15.04 -0.77
CA LYS A 86 5.07 -14.42 -1.66
C LYS A 86 5.78 -13.25 -0.99
N LYS A 87 5.05 -12.43 -0.23
CA LYS A 87 5.61 -11.32 0.56
C LYS A 87 6.65 -11.85 1.53
N ASP A 88 6.32 -12.88 2.29
CA ASP A 88 7.19 -13.42 3.34
C ASP A 88 8.47 -14.00 2.75
N VAL A 89 8.37 -14.73 1.64
CA VAL A 89 9.54 -15.22 0.89
C VAL A 89 10.40 -14.07 0.36
N TYR A 90 9.78 -13.03 -0.19
CA TYR A 90 10.49 -11.86 -0.70
C TYR A 90 11.19 -11.08 0.42
N PHE A 91 10.49 -10.81 1.53
CA PHE A 91 11.00 -10.05 2.66
C PHE A 91 12.15 -10.79 3.34
N LYS A 92 12.02 -12.11 3.51
CA LYS A 92 13.11 -12.94 4.01
C LYS A 92 14.37 -12.84 3.13
N LYS A 93 14.22 -12.86 1.80
CA LYS A 93 15.37 -12.71 0.87
C LYS A 93 16.01 -11.33 0.96
N ILE A 94 15.24 -10.28 1.20
CA ILE A 94 15.76 -8.94 1.46
C ILE A 94 16.58 -8.94 2.76
N ASP A 95 16.01 -9.47 3.84
CA ASP A 95 16.63 -9.47 5.16
C ASP A 95 17.93 -10.29 5.18
N GLU A 96 17.94 -11.45 4.51
CA GLU A 96 19.15 -12.25 4.32
C GLU A 96 20.24 -11.52 3.51
N ARG A 97 19.86 -10.62 2.59
CA ARG A 97 20.81 -9.80 1.83
C ARG A 97 21.39 -8.70 2.69
N VAL A 98 20.55 -7.98 3.44
CA VAL A 98 20.97 -6.91 4.35
C VAL A 98 21.93 -7.44 5.41
N GLU A 99 21.60 -8.56 6.05
CA GLU A 99 22.45 -9.20 7.06
C GLU A 99 23.84 -9.57 6.51
N LYS A 100 23.93 -9.95 5.23
CA LYS A 100 25.22 -10.20 4.57
C LYS A 100 25.98 -8.91 4.28
N LEU A 101 25.26 -7.86 3.86
CA LEU A 101 25.85 -6.56 3.55
C LEU A 101 26.36 -5.84 4.80
N HIS A 102 25.60 -5.88 5.91
CA HIS A 102 26.01 -5.34 7.21
C HIS A 102 27.33 -5.92 7.71
N LYS A 103 27.64 -7.18 7.39
CA LYS A 103 28.93 -7.80 7.71
C LYS A 103 30.09 -7.25 6.88
N SER A 104 29.79 -6.53 5.80
CA SER A 104 30.75 -5.98 4.84
C SER A 104 30.80 -4.44 4.80
N THR A 105 29.78 -3.75 5.30
CA THR A 105 29.65 -2.28 5.31
C THR A 105 29.67 -1.75 6.76
N MET A 106 30.42 -0.68 7.02
CA MET A 106 30.70 -0.21 8.39
C MET A 106 29.50 0.43 9.12
N ASN A 107 28.48 0.93 8.39
CA ASN A 107 27.41 1.75 8.97
C ASN A 107 26.00 1.19 8.85
N GLY A 108 25.71 0.23 7.95
CA GLY A 108 24.44 -0.52 7.82
C GLY A 108 23.13 0.25 7.55
N LEU A 109 23.06 1.54 7.87
CA LEU A 109 21.85 2.36 7.80
C LEU A 109 21.33 2.56 6.37
N ASP A 110 22.22 2.65 5.38
CA ASP A 110 21.84 2.75 3.98
C ASP A 110 21.21 1.43 3.49
N ASP A 111 21.76 0.29 3.92
CA ASP A 111 21.22 -1.04 3.60
C ASP A 111 19.83 -1.24 4.24
N ASP A 112 19.65 -0.75 5.48
CA ASP A 112 18.36 -0.77 6.19
C ASP A 112 17.31 0.15 5.54
N MET A 113 17.73 1.32 5.08
CA MET A 113 16.86 2.22 4.32
C MET A 113 16.42 1.59 3.00
N ILE A 114 17.36 1.11 2.20
CA ILE A 114 17.09 0.51 0.89
C ILE A 114 16.18 -0.73 1.02
N SER A 115 16.45 -1.59 2.00
CA SER A 115 15.61 -2.77 2.25
C SER A 115 14.20 -2.39 2.67
N THR A 116 14.07 -1.37 3.53
CA THR A 116 12.76 -0.84 3.96
C THR A 116 11.98 -0.26 2.78
N ASP A 117 12.64 0.50 1.90
CA ASP A 117 12.01 1.05 0.69
C ASP A 117 11.56 -0.04 -0.28
N ASN A 118 12.36 -1.10 -0.47
CA ASN A 118 11.97 -2.24 -1.30
C ASN A 118 10.74 -2.97 -0.74
N LYS A 119 10.68 -3.14 0.58
CA LYS A 119 9.51 -3.70 1.26
C LYS A 119 8.29 -2.79 1.10
N ALA A 120 8.47 -1.48 1.25
CA ALA A 120 7.42 -0.49 1.05
C ALA A 120 6.88 -0.52 -0.38
N ALA A 121 7.75 -0.57 -1.40
CA ALA A 121 7.34 -0.68 -2.80
C ALA A 121 6.50 -1.93 -3.06
N TYR A 122 6.89 -3.08 -2.48
CA TYR A 122 6.10 -4.32 -2.59
C TYR A 122 4.69 -4.17 -1.99
N LEU A 123 4.55 -3.47 -0.86
CA LEU A 123 3.24 -3.18 -0.27
C LEU A 123 2.44 -2.21 -1.13
N LYS A 124 3.07 -1.16 -1.65
CA LYS A 124 2.45 -0.16 -2.54
C LYS A 124 1.84 -0.82 -3.77
N ASP A 125 2.56 -1.73 -4.42
CA ASP A 125 2.07 -2.42 -5.61
C ASP A 125 0.79 -3.21 -5.31
N ARG A 126 0.70 -3.84 -4.14
CA ARG A 126 -0.52 -4.52 -3.71
C ARG A 126 -1.64 -3.54 -3.41
N VAL A 127 -1.36 -2.42 -2.74
CA VAL A 127 -2.36 -1.37 -2.50
C VAL A 127 -2.95 -0.91 -3.83
N ASN A 128 -2.12 -0.58 -4.83
CA ASN A 128 -2.58 -0.18 -6.16
C ASN A 128 -3.49 -1.24 -6.79
N ALA A 129 -3.05 -2.50 -6.81
CA ALA A 129 -3.85 -3.60 -7.37
C ALA A 129 -5.21 -3.78 -6.67
N LEU A 130 -5.29 -3.52 -5.37
CA LEU A 130 -6.53 -3.58 -4.61
C LEU A 130 -7.44 -2.38 -4.88
N LEU A 131 -6.88 -1.17 -5.07
CA LEU A 131 -7.64 0.04 -5.39
C LEU A 131 -8.28 -0.02 -6.78
N ASP A 132 -7.73 -0.82 -7.70
CA ASP A 132 -8.29 -1.09 -9.02
C ASP A 132 -9.52 -2.03 -8.98
N ILE A 133 -9.79 -2.68 -7.84
CA ILE A 133 -10.95 -3.54 -7.69
C ILE A 133 -12.21 -2.67 -7.57
N THR A 134 -13.06 -2.69 -8.60
CA THR A 134 -14.34 -1.97 -8.61
C THR A 134 -15.31 -2.58 -7.60
N ILE A 135 -15.85 -1.76 -6.70
CA ILE A 135 -16.89 -2.17 -5.73
C ILE A 135 -18.26 -2.14 -6.41
#